data_AF-A0A951RPV0-F1
#
_entry.id   AF-A0A951RPV0-F1
#
_cell.length_a   1.000
_cell.length_b   1.000
_cell.length_c   1.000
_cell.angle_alpha   90.00
_cell.angle_beta   90.00
_cell.angle_gamma   90.00
#
_symmetry.space_group_name_H-M   'P 1'
#
loop_
_entity.id
_entity.type
_entity.pdbx_description
1 polymer ?
#
loop_
_entity_poly.entity_id
_entity_poly.type
_entity_poly.pdbx_seq_one_letter_code
_entity_poly.pdbx_strand_id
1 'polypeptide(L)'
;MNIIGLVIGMALLLLASPVRADTLEKLVMPGPVTAAHQKVENGCAKCHAPFNKGDQKSLCIACHDKVGADIKAGQGFHGRDAAARSRECRTCHSDHKGRAFDIVGLNKEAFDHVSTDFKLSGAHAAAVCVACHAPGRKFRDAPTGCVDCHENRDVHKGDLGKDCASCHTPEAWRKAAFDHAKTKFPLTGAHAKVQCSACHPSARYKETPLACVSCHGLGDVHQGAFGGKCDQCHAATTWKTVKFDHAATDFPLRGRHGALACALCHTPTMKSAKLASGCVDCHKADDVHKGANGPVCRDCHGEASWKTVSFNHDKDTKFPLRGGHKKAACNDCHKQDPKKVRLQATCASCHGQSDPHKGQLGTACASCHGEETWADKVRFDHDMSVFPLLGLHVGAPCEACHMTAAFKDAGAGCTDCHLAEDAHKGALGPACANCHNPNGWTFWRFDHGSETDFALQGGHENLACGACHRPGTQPQKLAVACISCHAVDDIHNGRFGARCERCHGVDNFKKVRIKR
;
A
#
# COMPACT_ATOMS: atom_id res chain seq x y z
N MET A 1 24.98 -9.24 -144.04
CA MET A 1 25.45 -9.60 -142.68
C MET A 1 24.24 -9.95 -141.84
N ASN A 2 24.18 -11.24 -141.46
CA ASN A 2 23.53 -11.85 -140.29
C ASN A 2 22.08 -11.51 -139.90
N ILE A 3 21.20 -12.45 -139.52
CA ILE A 3 21.08 -13.92 -139.55
C ILE A 3 19.78 -14.22 -138.76
N ILE A 4 19.00 -15.23 -139.19
CA ILE A 4 18.01 -16.04 -138.42
C ILE A 4 16.71 -15.31 -137.96
N GLY A 5 15.48 -15.82 -138.17
CA GLY A 5 14.99 -17.09 -138.72
C GLY A 5 13.71 -17.53 -137.99
N LEU A 6 12.81 -18.22 -138.72
CA LEU A 6 11.88 -19.30 -138.27
C LEU A 6 10.83 -18.97 -137.16
N VAL A 7 9.55 -19.36 -137.14
CA VAL A 7 8.66 -20.21 -137.96
C VAL A 7 7.23 -20.15 -137.36
N ILE A 8 6.21 -20.20 -138.23
CA ILE A 8 4.90 -20.91 -138.17
C ILE A 8 4.03 -20.83 -136.89
N GLY A 9 2.72 -20.60 -137.10
CA GLY A 9 1.72 -21.45 -136.44
C GLY A 9 0.47 -20.78 -135.90
N MET A 10 -0.57 -20.69 -136.74
CA MET A 10 -1.97 -21.04 -136.44
C MET A 10 -2.45 -20.89 -134.97
N ALA A 11 -3.23 -19.84 -134.68
CA ALA A 11 -4.05 -19.77 -133.48
C ALA A 11 -5.41 -19.09 -133.79
N LEU A 12 -6.41 -19.94 -134.01
CA LEU A 12 -7.83 -19.64 -133.89
C LEU A 12 -8.18 -19.43 -132.40
N LEU A 13 -9.25 -18.66 -132.15
CA LEU A 13 -10.03 -18.56 -130.89
C LEU A 13 -9.52 -17.65 -129.76
N LEU A 14 -10.49 -16.86 -129.24
CA LEU A 14 -10.61 -16.23 -127.91
C LEU A 14 -10.51 -14.69 -127.87
N LEU A 15 -11.57 -14.01 -128.32
CA LEU A 15 -12.02 -12.77 -127.67
C LEU A 15 -13.00 -13.14 -126.55
N ALA A 16 -12.47 -13.61 -125.42
CA ALA A 16 -13.22 -13.70 -124.18
C ALA A 16 -12.67 -12.63 -123.23
N SER A 17 -13.40 -11.52 -123.11
CA SER A 17 -13.19 -10.58 -122.01
C SER A 17 -13.27 -11.33 -120.68
N PRO A 18 -12.39 -11.07 -119.70
CA PRO A 18 -12.53 -11.68 -118.40
C PRO A 18 -13.79 -11.11 -117.73
N VAL A 19 -14.85 -11.90 -117.72
CA VAL A 19 -15.94 -11.72 -116.75
C VAL A 19 -15.28 -11.90 -115.38
N ARG A 20 -15.12 -10.81 -114.64
CA ARG A 20 -14.86 -10.90 -113.21
C ARG A 20 -16.06 -11.62 -112.61
N ALA A 21 -15.83 -12.82 -112.08
CA ALA A 21 -16.81 -13.48 -111.24
C ALA A 21 -17.01 -12.62 -109.99
N ASP A 22 -17.99 -11.70 -110.04
CA ASP A 22 -18.65 -11.28 -108.82
C ASP A 22 -19.27 -12.54 -108.23
N THR A 23 -18.79 -12.91 -107.05
CA THR A 23 -19.23 -14.12 -106.36
C THR A 23 -20.75 -14.10 -106.24
N LEU A 24 -21.42 -15.22 -106.58
CA LEU A 24 -22.88 -15.40 -106.47
C LEU A 24 -23.43 -14.92 -105.11
N GLU A 25 -22.60 -14.98 -104.08
CA GLU A 25 -22.81 -14.50 -102.72
C GLU A 25 -23.15 -13.00 -102.61
N LYS A 26 -22.52 -12.14 -103.43
CA LYS A 26 -22.85 -10.69 -103.47
C LYS A 26 -24.24 -10.42 -104.06
N LEU A 27 -24.73 -11.31 -104.92
CA LEU A 27 -26.07 -11.20 -105.52
C LEU A 27 -27.18 -11.47 -104.49
N VAL A 28 -26.85 -12.15 -103.38
CA VAL A 28 -27.78 -12.55 -102.30
C VAL A 28 -27.60 -11.67 -101.04
N MET A 29 -26.72 -10.66 -101.08
CA MET A 29 -26.54 -9.72 -99.97
C MET A 29 -27.72 -8.74 -99.87
N PRO A 30 -28.39 -8.62 -98.71
CA PRO A 30 -29.50 -7.67 -98.52
C PRO A 30 -29.13 -6.19 -98.70
N GLY A 31 -27.84 -5.88 -98.63
CA GLY A 31 -27.27 -4.53 -98.74
C GLY A 31 -25.80 -4.51 -98.32
N PRO A 32 -25.08 -3.40 -98.55
CA PRO A 32 -23.70 -3.25 -98.12
C PRO A 32 -23.59 -3.34 -96.59
N VAL A 33 -22.51 -3.98 -96.12
CA VAL A 33 -22.16 -4.05 -94.69
C VAL A 33 -21.89 -2.66 -94.10
N THR A 34 -21.84 -2.52 -92.78
CA THR A 34 -21.49 -1.23 -92.16
C THR A 34 -20.07 -0.79 -92.49
N ALA A 35 -19.77 0.50 -92.37
CA ALA A 35 -18.41 1.01 -92.60
C ALA A 35 -17.35 0.31 -91.72
N ALA A 36 -17.72 -0.07 -90.48
CA ALA A 36 -16.82 -0.76 -89.56
C ALA A 36 -16.41 -2.16 -90.07
N HIS A 37 -17.29 -2.84 -90.80
CA HIS A 37 -17.06 -4.19 -91.32
C HIS A 37 -16.75 -4.25 -92.82
N GLN A 38 -16.59 -3.10 -93.49
CA GLN A 38 -16.27 -3.03 -94.92
C GLN A 38 -15.07 -3.91 -95.32
N LYS A 39 -14.04 -4.00 -94.46
CA LYS A 39 -12.83 -4.79 -94.72
C LYS A 39 -13.08 -6.30 -94.81
N VAL A 40 -14.18 -6.80 -94.25
CA VAL A 40 -14.52 -8.23 -94.23
C VAL A 40 -15.70 -8.59 -95.14
N GLU A 41 -16.23 -7.62 -95.88
CA GLU A 41 -17.43 -7.74 -96.72
C GLU A 41 -17.38 -8.91 -97.73
N ASN A 42 -16.21 -9.14 -98.33
CA ASN A 42 -16.04 -10.20 -99.34
C ASN A 42 -15.83 -11.60 -98.74
N GLY A 43 -15.82 -11.74 -97.42
CA GLY A 43 -15.58 -13.00 -96.72
C GLY A 43 -16.80 -13.47 -95.96
N CYS A 44 -17.86 -13.90 -96.66
CA CYS A 44 -19.17 -14.26 -96.09
C CYS A 44 -19.07 -15.27 -94.92
N ALA A 45 -18.19 -16.27 -95.04
CA ALA A 45 -17.95 -17.28 -94.02
C ALA A 45 -17.34 -16.74 -92.71
N LYS A 46 -16.77 -15.53 -92.72
CA LYS A 46 -16.28 -14.86 -91.50
C LYS A 46 -17.40 -14.38 -90.59
N CYS A 47 -18.59 -14.20 -91.16
CA CYS A 47 -19.77 -13.74 -90.42
C CYS A 47 -20.89 -14.77 -90.40
N HIS A 48 -21.00 -15.65 -91.40
CA HIS A 48 -22.07 -16.65 -91.51
C HIS A 48 -21.55 -18.08 -91.34
N ALA A 49 -22.06 -18.79 -90.33
CA ALA A 49 -21.81 -20.22 -90.14
C ALA A 49 -22.73 -21.05 -91.06
N PRO A 50 -22.20 -21.94 -91.91
CA PRO A 50 -23.02 -22.84 -92.74
C PRO A 50 -23.80 -23.83 -91.88
N PHE A 51 -25.07 -24.05 -92.19
CA PHE A 51 -25.94 -25.10 -91.63
C PHE A 51 -26.22 -25.08 -90.11
N ASN A 52 -25.64 -24.17 -89.33
CA ASN A 52 -25.98 -23.95 -87.91
C ASN A 52 -26.02 -22.46 -87.52
N LYS A 53 -27.22 -21.95 -87.22
CA LYS A 53 -27.43 -20.54 -86.83
C LYS A 53 -26.92 -20.23 -85.41
N GLY A 54 -26.71 -21.24 -84.55
CA GLY A 54 -26.25 -21.06 -83.16
C GLY A 54 -24.75 -20.81 -83.02
N ASP A 55 -23.96 -21.12 -84.06
CA ASP A 55 -22.50 -20.96 -84.01
C ASP A 55 -22.04 -19.57 -84.48
N GLN A 56 -22.96 -18.74 -85.00
CA GLN A 56 -22.64 -17.43 -85.57
C GLN A 56 -22.12 -16.44 -84.51
N LYS A 57 -22.65 -16.50 -83.29
CA LYS A 57 -22.15 -15.75 -82.13
C LYS A 57 -20.66 -15.94 -81.88
N SER A 58 -20.14 -17.16 -82.09
CA SER A 58 -18.72 -17.48 -81.86
C SER A 58 -17.80 -16.74 -82.84
N LEU A 59 -18.24 -16.58 -84.10
CA LEU A 59 -17.53 -15.84 -85.13
C LEU A 59 -17.48 -14.34 -84.79
N CYS A 60 -18.57 -13.78 -84.27
CA CYS A 60 -18.60 -12.38 -83.84
C CYS A 60 -17.57 -12.12 -82.72
N ILE A 61 -17.60 -12.93 -81.65
CA ILE A 61 -16.72 -12.72 -80.49
C ILE A 61 -15.25 -13.11 -80.77
N ALA A 62 -14.97 -13.86 -81.85
CA ALA A 62 -13.59 -14.13 -82.28
C ALA A 62 -12.86 -12.85 -82.73
N CYS A 63 -13.57 -11.92 -83.37
CA CYS A 63 -13.05 -10.59 -83.71
C CYS A 63 -13.38 -9.54 -82.64
N HIS A 64 -14.53 -9.66 -81.97
CA HIS A 64 -14.92 -8.83 -80.82
C HIS A 64 -14.47 -9.47 -79.50
N ASP A 65 -13.19 -9.80 -79.43
CA ASP A 65 -12.52 -10.47 -78.31
C ASP A 65 -12.85 -9.86 -76.94
N LYS A 66 -12.83 -8.53 -76.82
CA LYS A 66 -13.18 -7.79 -75.59
C LYS A 66 -14.62 -8.03 -75.16
N VAL A 67 -15.56 -8.04 -76.11
CA VAL A 67 -16.98 -8.34 -75.81
C VAL A 67 -17.13 -9.81 -75.40
N GLY A 68 -16.39 -10.71 -76.05
CA GLY A 68 -16.32 -12.11 -75.64
C GLY A 68 -15.77 -12.29 -74.23
N ALA A 69 -14.75 -11.51 -73.85
CA ALA A 69 -14.19 -11.49 -72.50
C ALA A 69 -15.20 -10.96 -71.46
N ASP A 70 -15.86 -9.84 -71.74
CA ASP A 70 -16.93 -9.26 -70.91
C ASP A 70 -18.03 -10.30 -70.63
N ILE A 71 -18.51 -10.97 -71.67
CA ILE A 71 -19.53 -12.04 -71.57
C ILE A 71 -19.07 -13.18 -70.67
N LYS A 72 -17.82 -13.63 -70.81
CA LYS A 72 -17.25 -14.71 -69.99
C LYS A 72 -17.03 -14.29 -68.54
N ALA A 73 -16.57 -13.06 -68.32
CA ALA A 73 -16.26 -12.53 -66.99
C ALA A 73 -17.50 -12.00 -66.24
N GLY A 74 -18.65 -11.86 -66.93
CA GLY A 74 -19.84 -11.23 -66.36
C GLY A 74 -19.66 -9.73 -66.11
N GLN A 75 -18.79 -9.08 -66.89
CA GLN A 75 -18.43 -7.66 -66.78
C GLN A 75 -18.92 -6.90 -68.01
N GLY A 76 -18.96 -5.58 -67.93
CA GLY A 76 -19.50 -4.72 -68.99
C GLY A 76 -20.99 -4.96 -69.25
N PHE A 77 -21.56 -4.18 -70.17
CA PHE A 77 -22.98 -4.30 -70.49
C PHE A 77 -23.34 -5.71 -71.02
N HIS A 78 -22.56 -6.23 -71.97
CA HIS A 78 -22.83 -7.53 -72.60
C HIS A 78 -22.62 -8.71 -71.66
N GLY A 79 -21.78 -8.56 -70.64
CA GLY A 79 -21.59 -9.57 -69.62
C GLY A 79 -22.56 -9.47 -68.47
N ARG A 80 -23.13 -8.31 -68.12
CA ARG A 80 -24.07 -8.17 -67.01
C ARG A 80 -25.53 -8.31 -67.40
N ASP A 81 -25.91 -7.81 -68.58
CA ASP A 81 -27.28 -7.91 -69.07
C ASP A 81 -27.60 -9.34 -69.54
N ALA A 82 -28.66 -9.94 -68.98
CA ALA A 82 -29.01 -11.32 -69.28
C ALA A 82 -29.43 -11.53 -70.74
N ALA A 83 -30.10 -10.54 -71.35
CA ALA A 83 -30.54 -10.63 -72.74
C ALA A 83 -29.35 -10.46 -73.70
N ALA A 84 -28.44 -9.51 -73.44
CA ALA A 84 -27.24 -9.31 -74.24
C ALA A 84 -26.28 -10.51 -74.15
N ARG A 85 -26.18 -11.15 -72.98
CA ARG A 85 -25.33 -12.33 -72.78
C ARG A 85 -25.84 -13.57 -73.50
N SER A 86 -27.15 -13.79 -73.52
CA SER A 86 -27.76 -15.04 -74.00
C SER A 86 -28.17 -15.02 -75.47
N ARG A 87 -28.63 -13.87 -75.99
CA ARG A 87 -29.14 -13.76 -77.36
C ARG A 87 -28.02 -13.79 -78.41
N GLU A 88 -28.42 -14.06 -79.65
CA GLU A 88 -27.56 -13.90 -80.82
C GLU A 88 -27.27 -12.42 -81.06
N CYS A 89 -26.02 -12.09 -81.39
CA CYS A 89 -25.59 -10.70 -81.60
C CYS A 89 -26.44 -9.99 -82.66
N ARG A 90 -26.82 -10.72 -83.73
CA ARG A 90 -27.62 -10.20 -84.86
C ARG A 90 -29.01 -9.69 -84.47
N THR A 91 -29.56 -10.15 -83.35
CA THR A 91 -30.88 -9.73 -82.87
C THR A 91 -30.89 -8.24 -82.49
N CYS A 92 -29.76 -7.71 -82.04
CA CYS A 92 -29.59 -6.29 -81.74
C CYS A 92 -28.72 -5.58 -82.79
N HIS A 93 -27.70 -6.26 -83.31
CA HIS A 93 -26.69 -5.69 -84.22
C HIS A 93 -26.89 -6.22 -85.65
N SER A 94 -27.57 -5.44 -86.50
CA SER A 94 -27.79 -5.78 -87.91
C SER A 94 -26.83 -5.02 -88.82
N ASP A 95 -26.03 -5.73 -89.62
CA ASP A 95 -24.91 -5.11 -90.34
C ASP A 95 -25.22 -4.66 -91.79
N HIS A 96 -26.05 -5.42 -92.52
CA HIS A 96 -26.44 -5.16 -93.92
C HIS A 96 -27.41 -3.98 -94.11
N LYS A 97 -27.34 -2.96 -93.24
CA LYS A 97 -28.19 -1.76 -93.28
C LYS A 97 -27.49 -0.56 -93.94
N GLY A 98 -26.32 -0.77 -94.53
CA GLY A 98 -25.56 0.24 -95.26
C GLY A 98 -24.44 0.89 -94.45
N ARG A 99 -23.56 1.59 -95.17
CA ARG A 99 -22.29 2.11 -94.64
C ARG A 99 -22.47 3.09 -93.48
N ALA A 100 -23.52 3.91 -93.52
CA ALA A 100 -23.82 4.93 -92.52
C ALA A 100 -24.60 4.41 -91.31
N PHE A 101 -25.00 3.13 -91.31
CA PHE A 101 -25.78 2.57 -90.21
C PHE A 101 -24.95 2.43 -88.94
N ASP A 102 -25.44 2.99 -87.83
CA ASP A 102 -24.87 2.74 -86.51
C ASP A 102 -25.32 1.36 -86.02
N ILE A 103 -24.43 0.38 -86.18
CA ILE A 103 -24.68 -0.99 -85.74
C ILE A 103 -24.84 -1.11 -84.22
N VAL A 104 -24.25 -0.20 -83.42
CA VAL A 104 -24.33 -0.27 -81.95
C VAL A 104 -25.70 0.19 -81.48
N GLY A 105 -26.25 1.26 -82.08
CA GLY A 105 -27.63 1.68 -81.87
C GLY A 105 -27.98 2.01 -80.42
N LEU A 106 -27.04 2.57 -79.66
CA LEU A 106 -27.22 2.88 -78.24
C LEU A 106 -28.18 4.06 -78.07
N ASN A 107 -29.37 3.79 -77.52
CA ASN A 107 -30.29 4.83 -77.07
C ASN A 107 -29.77 5.43 -75.75
N LYS A 108 -29.24 6.66 -75.81
CA LYS A 108 -28.59 7.30 -74.66
C LYS A 108 -29.58 7.75 -73.60
N GLU A 109 -30.82 8.05 -74.02
CA GLU A 109 -31.89 8.55 -73.16
C GLU A 109 -32.53 7.43 -72.33
N ALA A 110 -32.53 6.20 -72.85
CA ALA A 110 -33.13 5.03 -72.21
C ALA A 110 -32.10 4.04 -71.64
N PHE A 111 -30.80 4.33 -71.74
CA PHE A 111 -29.76 3.41 -71.26
C PHE A 111 -29.67 3.42 -69.73
N ASP A 112 -29.76 2.24 -69.12
CA ASP A 112 -29.67 2.06 -67.67
C ASP A 112 -28.30 1.47 -67.26
N HIS A 113 -27.63 2.16 -66.33
CA HIS A 113 -26.36 1.75 -65.75
C HIS A 113 -26.45 0.58 -64.77
N VAL A 114 -27.65 0.14 -64.37
CA VAL A 114 -27.86 -1.07 -63.54
C VAL A 114 -27.21 -2.31 -64.18
N SER A 115 -27.19 -2.38 -65.51
CA SER A 115 -26.56 -3.47 -66.27
C SER A 115 -25.09 -3.19 -66.62
N THR A 116 -24.38 -2.33 -65.89
CA THR A 116 -22.97 -2.00 -66.15
C THR A 116 -22.09 -2.21 -64.90
N ASP A 117 -20.76 -2.13 -65.06
CA ASP A 117 -19.83 -2.25 -63.93
C ASP A 117 -19.89 -1.06 -62.97
N PHE A 118 -20.44 0.07 -63.41
CA PHE A 118 -20.59 1.27 -62.61
C PHE A 118 -22.07 1.62 -62.49
N LYS A 119 -22.72 1.10 -61.44
CA LYS A 119 -24.10 1.47 -61.12
C LYS A 119 -24.13 2.90 -60.60
N LEU A 120 -24.92 3.76 -61.23
CA LEU A 120 -25.10 5.12 -60.75
C LEU A 120 -25.88 5.11 -59.42
N SER A 121 -25.27 5.67 -58.38
CA SER A 121 -25.88 5.84 -57.05
C SER A 121 -25.53 7.20 -56.46
N GLY A 122 -26.30 7.63 -55.46
CA GLY A 122 -26.08 8.91 -54.78
C GLY A 122 -26.04 10.09 -55.76
N ALA A 123 -25.04 10.96 -55.59
CA ALA A 123 -24.86 12.13 -56.45
C ALA A 123 -24.55 11.77 -57.92
N HIS A 124 -24.02 10.57 -58.20
CA HIS A 124 -23.72 10.15 -59.57
C HIS A 124 -24.99 9.82 -60.39
N ALA A 125 -26.12 9.55 -59.74
CA ALA A 125 -27.39 9.30 -60.43
C ALA A 125 -27.91 10.52 -61.20
N ALA A 126 -27.49 11.73 -60.83
CA ALA A 126 -27.83 12.98 -61.52
C ALA A 126 -26.73 13.46 -62.49
N ALA A 127 -25.67 12.67 -62.72
CA ALA A 127 -24.58 13.06 -63.60
C ALA A 127 -25.01 13.01 -65.07
N VAL A 128 -24.60 14.01 -65.85
CA VAL A 128 -24.79 14.02 -67.31
C VAL A 128 -23.78 13.12 -67.99
N CYS A 129 -24.14 12.50 -69.12
CA CYS A 129 -23.31 11.47 -69.78
C CYS A 129 -21.88 11.96 -70.09
N VAL A 130 -21.74 13.21 -70.53
CA VAL A 130 -20.44 13.80 -70.92
C VAL A 130 -19.49 14.02 -69.74
N ALA A 131 -19.99 13.99 -68.49
CA ALA A 131 -19.16 14.10 -67.31
C ALA A 131 -18.27 12.86 -67.09
N CYS A 132 -18.71 11.70 -67.60
CA CYS A 132 -17.97 10.44 -67.48
C CYS A 132 -17.51 9.91 -68.85
N HIS A 133 -18.29 10.14 -69.91
CA HIS A 133 -18.01 9.67 -71.25
C HIS A 133 -17.50 10.81 -72.15
N ALA A 134 -16.17 10.91 -72.25
CA ALA A 134 -15.52 11.91 -73.09
C ALA A 134 -15.82 11.68 -74.59
N PRO A 135 -16.09 12.75 -75.38
CA PRO A 135 -16.26 12.65 -76.82
C PRO A 135 -15.08 11.94 -77.50
N GLY A 136 -15.36 11.08 -78.48
CA GLY A 136 -14.34 10.34 -79.21
C GLY A 136 -13.73 9.13 -78.48
N ARG A 137 -14.08 8.89 -77.21
CA ARG A 137 -13.74 7.65 -76.50
C ARG A 137 -14.89 6.66 -76.53
N LYS A 138 -14.56 5.36 -76.49
CA LYS A 138 -15.60 4.32 -76.41
C LYS A 138 -16.22 4.37 -75.02
N PHE A 139 -17.54 4.24 -74.94
CA PHE A 139 -18.28 4.25 -73.66
C PHE A 139 -17.75 3.24 -72.64
N ARG A 140 -17.30 2.06 -73.10
CA ARG A 140 -16.74 1.01 -72.25
C ARG A 140 -15.40 1.36 -71.59
N ASP A 141 -14.66 2.32 -72.15
CA ASP A 141 -13.32 2.69 -71.67
C ASP A 141 -13.40 3.83 -70.63
N ALA A 142 -14.61 4.17 -70.16
CA ALA A 142 -14.79 5.19 -69.13
C ALA A 142 -14.17 4.72 -67.80
N PRO A 143 -13.38 5.58 -67.12
CA PRO A 143 -12.78 5.23 -65.85
C PRO A 143 -13.85 5.05 -64.78
N THR A 144 -13.62 4.12 -63.86
CA THR A 144 -14.54 3.77 -62.77
C THR A 144 -13.94 4.01 -61.39
N GLY A 145 -12.63 4.22 -61.28
CA GLY A 145 -11.97 4.52 -60.02
C GLY A 145 -12.31 5.93 -59.53
N CYS A 146 -12.49 6.10 -58.22
CA CYS A 146 -12.82 7.39 -57.63
C CYS A 146 -11.78 8.46 -57.99
N VAL A 147 -10.49 8.11 -57.88
CA VAL A 147 -9.39 9.03 -58.14
C VAL A 147 -9.28 9.42 -59.61
N ASP A 148 -9.68 8.55 -60.53
CA ASP A 148 -9.59 8.82 -61.98
C ASP A 148 -10.45 10.03 -62.39
N CYS A 149 -11.50 10.32 -61.61
CA CYS A 149 -12.40 11.46 -61.82
C CYS A 149 -12.27 12.55 -60.73
N HIS A 150 -11.78 12.20 -59.54
CA HIS A 150 -11.77 13.08 -58.37
C HIS A 150 -10.38 13.40 -57.81
N GLU A 151 -9.29 13.10 -58.52
CA GLU A 151 -7.92 13.43 -58.09
C GLU A 151 -7.76 14.90 -57.66
N ASN A 152 -8.22 15.84 -58.49
CA ASN A 152 -8.14 17.28 -58.19
C ASN A 152 -9.10 17.75 -57.09
N ARG A 153 -9.97 16.87 -56.60
CA ARG A 153 -10.93 17.16 -55.52
C ARG A 153 -10.56 16.44 -54.22
N ASP A 154 -9.45 15.70 -54.20
CA ASP A 154 -8.98 15.03 -53.00
C ASP A 154 -8.39 16.02 -51.99
N VAL A 155 -9.17 16.31 -50.95
CA VAL A 155 -8.75 17.17 -49.83
C VAL A 155 -7.62 16.55 -48.99
N HIS A 156 -7.39 15.24 -49.13
CA HIS A 156 -6.32 14.52 -48.43
C HIS A 156 -5.00 14.53 -49.19
N LYS A 157 -4.96 15.08 -50.43
CA LYS A 157 -3.74 15.20 -51.24
C LYS A 157 -3.01 13.87 -51.45
N GLY A 158 -3.74 12.76 -51.54
CA GLY A 158 -3.18 11.42 -51.70
C GLY A 158 -2.67 10.77 -50.41
N ASP A 159 -2.72 11.44 -49.25
CA ASP A 159 -2.17 10.90 -48.00
C ASP A 159 -2.87 9.62 -47.54
N LEU A 160 -4.15 9.43 -47.88
CA LEU A 160 -4.95 8.27 -47.48
C LEU A 160 -5.00 7.14 -48.52
N GLY A 161 -4.29 7.28 -49.65
CA GLY A 161 -4.34 6.32 -50.75
C GLY A 161 -5.60 6.45 -51.60
N LYS A 162 -5.90 5.41 -52.41
CA LYS A 162 -6.94 5.45 -53.45
C LYS A 162 -8.28 4.82 -53.06
N ASP A 163 -8.35 4.15 -51.91
CA ASP A 163 -9.57 3.49 -51.44
C ASP A 163 -10.48 4.46 -50.67
N CYS A 164 -11.10 5.39 -51.42
CA CYS A 164 -12.00 6.38 -50.85
C CYS A 164 -13.24 5.75 -50.19
N ALA A 165 -13.66 4.57 -50.68
CA ALA A 165 -14.85 3.86 -50.20
C ALA A 165 -14.70 3.30 -48.78
N SER A 166 -13.46 3.21 -48.27
CA SER A 166 -13.19 2.88 -46.87
C SER A 166 -13.74 3.89 -45.87
N CYS A 167 -13.99 5.13 -46.31
CA CYS A 167 -14.44 6.23 -45.46
C CYS A 167 -15.66 6.98 -46.03
N HIS A 168 -15.75 7.13 -47.34
CA HIS A 168 -16.77 7.94 -48.01
C HIS A 168 -17.79 7.08 -48.75
N THR A 169 -19.04 7.53 -48.78
CA THR A 169 -20.08 6.93 -49.62
C THR A 169 -20.51 7.90 -50.72
N PRO A 170 -20.84 7.42 -51.93
CA PRO A 170 -21.36 8.26 -53.01
C PRO A 170 -22.66 9.01 -52.64
N GLU A 171 -23.42 8.49 -51.67
CA GLU A 171 -24.69 9.07 -51.20
C GLU A 171 -24.47 10.23 -50.23
N ALA A 172 -23.41 10.18 -49.43
CA ALA A 172 -23.17 11.15 -48.37
C ALA A 172 -21.66 11.47 -48.22
N TRP A 173 -21.02 11.92 -49.29
CA TRP A 173 -19.56 12.13 -49.35
C TRP A 173 -18.98 12.95 -48.18
N ARG A 174 -19.71 13.96 -47.69
CA ARG A 174 -19.27 14.80 -46.55
C ARG A 174 -19.38 14.11 -45.19
N LYS A 175 -20.19 13.04 -45.07
CA LYS A 175 -20.33 12.23 -43.86
C LYS A 175 -19.43 11.00 -44.01
N ALA A 176 -18.16 11.19 -43.70
CA ALA A 176 -17.23 10.08 -43.67
C ALA A 176 -17.54 9.17 -42.46
N ALA A 177 -17.57 7.87 -42.70
CA ALA A 177 -17.68 6.85 -41.67
C ALA A 177 -16.42 5.99 -41.71
N PHE A 178 -15.59 6.09 -40.68
CA PHE A 178 -14.38 5.29 -40.56
C PHE A 178 -14.43 4.44 -39.28
N ASP A 179 -14.21 3.14 -39.45
CA ASP A 179 -14.24 2.19 -38.36
C ASP A 179 -12.91 2.18 -37.58
N HIS A 180 -12.91 2.88 -36.44
CA HIS A 180 -11.76 2.94 -35.55
C HIS A 180 -11.45 1.61 -34.85
N ALA A 181 -12.36 0.63 -34.84
CA ALA A 181 -12.10 -0.69 -34.26
C ALA A 181 -11.00 -1.46 -35.03
N LYS A 182 -10.73 -1.06 -36.29
CA LYS A 182 -9.66 -1.60 -37.12
C LYS A 182 -8.29 -0.96 -36.86
N THR A 183 -8.21 0.02 -35.95
CA THR A 183 -6.98 0.75 -35.66
C THR A 183 -6.37 0.36 -34.31
N LYS A 184 -5.16 0.85 -34.04
CA LYS A 184 -4.50 0.72 -32.73
C LYS A 184 -5.18 1.53 -31.62
N PHE A 185 -6.17 2.36 -31.93
CA PHE A 185 -6.91 3.16 -30.97
C PHE A 185 -8.42 3.04 -31.20
N PRO A 186 -9.04 1.95 -30.72
CA PRO A 186 -10.49 1.81 -30.75
C PRO A 186 -11.15 2.92 -29.93
N LEU A 187 -12.06 3.68 -30.55
CA LEU A 187 -12.79 4.72 -29.84
C LEU A 187 -13.81 4.08 -28.88
N THR A 188 -13.54 4.19 -27.58
CA THR A 188 -14.38 3.66 -26.52
C THR A 188 -14.81 4.76 -25.54
N GLY A 189 -15.92 4.54 -24.83
CA GLY A 189 -16.43 5.49 -23.84
C GLY A 189 -16.68 6.88 -24.43
N ALA A 190 -16.14 7.91 -23.78
CA ALA A 190 -16.31 9.29 -24.22
C ALA A 190 -15.68 9.57 -25.62
N HIS A 191 -14.64 8.83 -26.00
CA HIS A 191 -13.98 8.99 -27.30
C HIS A 191 -14.86 8.56 -28.48
N ALA A 192 -15.86 7.71 -28.28
CA ALA A 192 -16.74 7.23 -29.36
C ALA A 192 -17.58 8.34 -30.03
N LYS A 193 -17.72 9.51 -29.38
CA LYS A 193 -18.55 10.62 -29.85
C LYS A 193 -17.73 11.85 -30.26
N VAL A 194 -16.41 11.77 -30.25
CA VAL A 194 -15.55 12.92 -30.59
C VAL A 194 -15.47 13.11 -32.10
N GLN A 195 -15.42 14.37 -32.53
CA GLN A 195 -15.25 14.71 -33.94
C GLN A 195 -13.82 14.39 -34.39
N CYS A 196 -13.63 13.98 -35.65
CA CYS A 196 -12.32 13.62 -36.19
C CYS A 196 -11.27 14.71 -35.96
N SER A 197 -11.65 15.99 -36.10
CA SER A 197 -10.77 17.15 -35.96
C SER A 197 -10.21 17.34 -34.54
N ALA A 198 -10.86 16.77 -33.52
CA ALA A 198 -10.35 16.82 -32.15
C ALA A 198 -9.08 15.98 -31.97
N CYS A 199 -8.95 14.90 -32.75
CA CYS A 199 -7.79 14.01 -32.72
C CYS A 199 -6.84 14.25 -33.91
N HIS A 200 -7.38 14.62 -35.07
CA HIS A 200 -6.67 14.79 -36.34
C HIS A 200 -6.66 16.26 -36.76
N PRO A 201 -5.90 17.13 -36.07
CA PRO A 201 -5.79 18.53 -36.45
C PRO A 201 -5.22 18.65 -37.86
N SER A 202 -5.74 19.59 -38.64
CA SER A 202 -5.34 19.83 -40.04
C SER A 202 -5.51 18.60 -40.96
N ALA A 203 -6.48 17.72 -40.67
CA ALA A 203 -6.75 16.52 -41.47
C ALA A 203 -5.54 15.57 -41.59
N ARG A 204 -4.64 15.58 -40.59
CA ARG A 204 -3.53 14.63 -40.50
C ARG A 204 -3.98 13.36 -39.80
N TYR A 205 -4.27 12.34 -40.59
CA TYR A 205 -4.79 11.04 -40.10
C TYR A 205 -3.71 10.00 -39.84
N LYS A 206 -2.49 10.19 -40.37
CA LYS A 206 -1.33 9.34 -40.08
C LYS A 206 -0.62 9.79 -38.82
N GLU A 207 -0.03 8.84 -38.11
CA GLU A 207 0.86 9.06 -36.96
C GLU A 207 0.26 9.94 -35.84
N THR A 208 -1.06 9.87 -35.67
CA THR A 208 -1.72 10.59 -34.58
C THR A 208 -1.25 10.02 -33.23
N PRO A 209 -0.78 10.86 -32.30
CA PRO A 209 -0.29 10.39 -31.01
C PRO A 209 -1.38 9.63 -30.24
N LEU A 210 -1.03 8.45 -29.73
CA LEU A 210 -1.97 7.56 -29.03
C LEU A 210 -1.92 7.70 -27.51
N ALA A 211 -0.83 8.27 -26.98
CA ALA A 211 -0.65 8.43 -25.54
C ALA A 211 -1.62 9.48 -25.00
N CYS A 212 -2.32 9.16 -23.91
CA CYS A 212 -3.36 10.02 -23.30
C CYS A 212 -2.86 11.44 -23.06
N VAL A 213 -1.63 11.58 -22.57
CA VAL A 213 -0.99 12.87 -22.24
C VAL A 213 -0.76 13.77 -23.46
N SER A 214 -0.71 13.20 -24.67
CA SER A 214 -0.53 13.99 -25.89
C SER A 214 -1.73 14.91 -26.16
N CYS A 215 -2.91 14.51 -25.69
CA CYS A 215 -4.15 15.29 -25.85
C CYS A 215 -4.63 15.86 -24.51
N HIS A 216 -4.48 15.11 -23.42
CA HIS A 216 -4.99 15.47 -22.10
C HIS A 216 -3.95 16.06 -21.14
N GLY A 217 -2.71 16.30 -21.59
CA GLY A 217 -1.64 16.80 -20.72
C GLY A 217 -1.96 18.14 -20.04
N LEU A 218 -2.65 19.06 -20.73
CA LEU A 218 -3.07 20.35 -20.14
C LEU A 218 -4.14 20.19 -19.04
N GLY A 219 -4.89 19.10 -19.06
CA GLY A 219 -5.93 18.77 -18.07
C GLY A 219 -5.45 17.80 -16.99
N ASP A 220 -4.16 17.46 -16.96
CA ASP A 220 -3.62 16.52 -15.97
C ASP A 220 -3.48 17.18 -14.60
N VAL A 221 -4.43 16.86 -13.71
CA VAL A 221 -4.44 17.31 -12.31
C VAL A 221 -3.25 16.78 -11.50
N HIS A 222 -2.55 15.75 -11.99
CA HIS A 222 -1.38 15.19 -11.34
C HIS A 222 -0.07 15.87 -11.76
N GLN A 223 -0.12 16.82 -12.69
CA GLN A 223 1.06 17.58 -13.15
C GLN A 223 2.20 16.68 -13.65
N GLY A 224 1.87 15.55 -14.29
CA GLY A 224 2.83 14.60 -14.82
C GLY A 224 3.46 13.66 -13.78
N ALA A 225 3.04 13.70 -12.51
CA ALA A 225 3.62 12.87 -11.44
C ALA A 225 3.58 11.37 -11.71
N PHE A 226 2.58 10.90 -12.49
CA PHE A 226 2.41 9.49 -12.84
C PHE A 226 2.79 9.16 -14.30
N GLY A 227 3.40 10.12 -15.01
CA GLY A 227 3.75 9.98 -16.42
C GLY A 227 2.53 9.77 -17.33
N GLY A 228 2.67 8.92 -18.35
CA GLY A 228 1.65 8.69 -19.38
C GLY A 228 0.68 7.53 -19.15
N LYS A 229 0.78 6.84 -18.00
CA LYS A 229 0.05 5.58 -17.73
C LYS A 229 -1.32 5.81 -17.09
N CYS A 230 -2.12 6.71 -17.68
CA CYS A 230 -3.40 7.12 -17.12
C CYS A 230 -4.39 5.96 -17.01
N ASP A 231 -4.29 4.98 -17.91
CA ASP A 231 -5.12 3.78 -18.00
C ASP A 231 -4.91 2.79 -16.84
N GLN A 232 -3.87 2.95 -16.03
CA GLN A 232 -3.71 2.17 -14.81
C GLN A 232 -4.73 2.57 -13.73
N CYS A 233 -5.12 3.84 -13.71
CA CYS A 233 -5.98 4.42 -12.67
C CYS A 233 -7.32 4.91 -13.19
N HIS A 234 -7.40 5.34 -14.45
CA HIS A 234 -8.61 5.88 -15.06
C HIS A 234 -9.11 4.97 -16.18
N ALA A 235 -10.43 5.00 -16.40
CA ALA A 235 -11.05 4.36 -17.55
C ALA A 235 -11.61 5.43 -18.50
N ALA A 236 -11.48 5.24 -19.81
CA ALA A 236 -12.02 6.16 -20.81
C ALA A 236 -13.55 6.29 -20.77
N THR A 237 -14.24 5.33 -20.15
CA THR A 237 -15.68 5.33 -19.91
C THR A 237 -16.07 6.10 -18.65
N THR A 238 -15.26 6.06 -17.60
CA THR A 238 -15.56 6.64 -16.27
C THR A 238 -14.34 7.39 -15.72
N TRP A 239 -13.87 8.42 -16.44
CA TRP A 239 -12.61 9.09 -16.11
C TRP A 239 -12.53 9.62 -14.67
N LYS A 240 -13.65 10.15 -14.15
CA LYS A 240 -13.73 10.68 -12.78
C LYS A 240 -13.63 9.59 -11.69
N THR A 241 -13.89 8.33 -12.05
CA THR A 241 -13.81 7.20 -11.12
C THR A 241 -12.44 6.57 -11.26
N VAL A 242 -11.67 6.60 -10.18
CA VAL A 242 -10.37 5.93 -10.10
C VAL A 242 -10.60 4.45 -9.81
N LYS A 243 -10.02 3.57 -10.63
CA LYS A 243 -10.08 2.10 -10.47
C LYS A 243 -8.89 1.51 -9.71
N PHE A 244 -7.95 2.36 -9.28
CA PHE A 244 -6.77 1.92 -8.55
C PHE A 244 -7.13 1.46 -7.13
N ASP A 245 -6.67 0.27 -6.76
CA ASP A 245 -6.91 -0.33 -5.44
C ASP A 245 -5.60 -0.50 -4.69
N HIS A 246 -5.50 0.14 -3.52
CA HIS A 246 -4.34 0.01 -2.63
C HIS A 246 -4.25 -1.38 -1.97
N ALA A 247 -5.35 -2.15 -1.91
CA ALA A 247 -5.32 -3.52 -1.37
C ALA A 247 -4.42 -4.47 -2.19
N ALA A 248 -4.15 -4.13 -3.45
CA ALA A 248 -3.24 -4.86 -4.32
C ALA A 248 -1.76 -4.44 -4.19
N THR A 249 -1.44 -3.55 -3.24
CA THR A 249 -0.09 -3.01 -3.02
C THR A 249 0.46 -3.43 -1.66
N ASP A 250 1.76 -3.19 -1.45
CA ASP A 250 2.42 -3.40 -0.14
C ASP A 250 1.92 -2.45 0.96
N PHE A 251 1.09 -1.45 0.61
CA PHE A 251 0.48 -0.52 1.56
C PHE A 251 -1.05 -0.45 1.41
N PRO A 252 -1.77 -1.49 1.86
CA PRO A 252 -3.23 -1.44 1.92
C PRO A 252 -3.69 -0.36 2.89
N LEU A 253 -4.52 0.57 2.42
CA LEU A 253 -5.13 1.60 3.26
C LEU A 253 -6.19 0.96 4.16
N ARG A 254 -5.93 0.88 5.48
CA ARG A 254 -6.91 0.35 6.45
C ARG A 254 -7.37 1.43 7.42
N GLY A 255 -8.49 1.16 8.09
CA GLY A 255 -9.08 2.06 9.06
C GLY A 255 -9.36 3.44 8.45
N ARG A 256 -8.91 4.50 9.13
CA ARG A 256 -9.14 5.88 8.67
C ARG A 256 -8.37 6.27 7.41
N HIS A 257 -7.30 5.55 7.07
CA HIS A 257 -6.53 5.83 5.86
C HIS A 257 -7.31 5.51 4.57
N GLY A 258 -8.29 4.60 4.62
CA GLY A 258 -9.08 4.20 3.45
C GLY A 258 -9.98 5.29 2.87
N ALA A 259 -10.26 6.35 3.64
CA ALA A 259 -11.08 7.48 3.20
C ALA A 259 -10.27 8.73 2.83
N LEU A 260 -8.94 8.65 2.85
CA LEU A 260 -8.08 9.80 2.55
C LEU A 260 -8.03 10.11 1.06
N ALA A 261 -7.96 11.39 0.73
CA ALA A 261 -7.69 11.83 -0.62
C ALA A 261 -6.25 11.46 -1.02
N CYS A 262 -6.06 11.01 -2.26
CA CYS A 262 -4.76 10.56 -2.77
C CYS A 262 -3.66 11.62 -2.58
N ALA A 263 -3.99 12.90 -2.77
CA ALA A 263 -3.04 14.02 -2.70
C ALA A 263 -2.46 14.27 -1.29
N LEU A 264 -3.11 13.77 -0.23
CA LEU A 264 -2.58 13.86 1.14
C LEU A 264 -1.35 12.96 1.33
N CYS A 265 -1.28 11.88 0.56
CA CYS A 265 -0.11 11.00 0.53
C CYS A 265 0.74 11.31 -0.69
N HIS A 266 0.18 11.36 -1.90
CA HIS A 266 0.89 11.56 -3.16
C HIS A 266 0.94 13.05 -3.57
N THR A 267 1.99 13.76 -3.16
CA THR A 267 2.21 15.16 -3.54
C THR A 267 2.91 15.30 -4.90
N PRO A 268 2.63 16.34 -5.71
CA PRO A 268 3.23 16.53 -7.04
C PRO A 268 4.76 16.64 -7.05
N THR A 269 5.37 17.04 -5.93
CA THR A 269 6.83 17.15 -5.75
C THR A 269 7.53 15.79 -5.60
N MET A 270 6.79 14.72 -5.34
CA MET A 270 7.36 13.37 -5.20
C MET A 270 7.52 12.72 -6.57
N LYS A 271 8.71 12.90 -7.15
CA LYS A 271 9.11 12.35 -8.47
C LYS A 271 9.18 10.82 -8.52
N SER A 272 8.99 10.13 -7.41
CA SER A 272 9.06 8.67 -7.29
C SER A 272 7.84 8.11 -6.57
N ALA A 273 7.19 7.13 -7.19
CA ALA A 273 5.99 6.44 -6.68
C ALA A 273 6.22 5.63 -5.39
N LYS A 274 7.46 5.55 -4.88
CA LYS A 274 7.81 4.74 -3.72
C LYS A 274 7.83 5.62 -2.47
N LEU A 275 6.66 5.73 -1.82
CA LEU A 275 6.56 6.33 -0.49
C LEU A 275 7.05 5.33 0.55
N ALA A 276 7.68 5.86 1.61
CA ALA A 276 7.90 5.07 2.80
C ALA A 276 6.56 4.82 3.49
N SER A 277 6.34 3.58 3.94
CA SER A 277 5.06 3.08 4.44
C SER A 277 5.05 2.83 5.96
N GLY A 278 6.14 3.18 6.65
CA GLY A 278 6.19 3.12 8.10
C GLY A 278 5.29 4.19 8.71
N CYS A 279 4.62 3.86 9.82
CA CYS A 279 3.75 4.82 10.51
C CYS A 279 4.50 6.11 10.84
N VAL A 280 5.75 5.98 11.30
CA VAL A 280 6.63 7.10 11.68
C VAL A 280 7.08 7.95 10.50
N ASP A 281 7.03 7.45 9.26
CA ASP A 281 7.45 8.23 8.09
C ASP A 281 6.47 9.39 7.82
N CYS A 282 5.20 9.18 8.19
CA CYS A 282 4.15 10.20 8.08
C CYS A 282 3.84 10.85 9.45
N HIS A 283 3.81 10.05 10.53
CA HIS A 283 3.34 10.49 11.85
C HIS A 283 4.46 10.81 12.83
N LYS A 284 5.67 11.12 12.36
CA LYS A 284 6.81 11.48 13.24
C LYS A 284 6.47 12.63 14.19
N ALA A 285 5.75 13.64 13.71
CA ALA A 285 5.36 14.79 14.50
C ALA A 285 4.21 14.49 15.48
N ASP A 286 3.41 13.46 15.19
CA ASP A 286 2.26 13.04 16.01
C ASP A 286 2.65 12.05 17.11
N ASP A 287 3.88 11.50 17.08
CA ASP A 287 4.35 10.54 18.07
C ASP A 287 4.63 11.20 19.42
N VAL A 288 3.64 11.12 20.31
CA VAL A 288 3.71 11.58 21.70
C VAL A 288 4.78 10.84 22.53
N HIS A 289 5.23 9.67 22.09
CA HIS A 289 6.26 8.88 22.78
C HIS A 289 7.68 9.32 22.40
N LYS A 290 7.83 10.16 21.37
CA LYS A 290 9.13 10.67 20.88
C LYS A 290 10.13 9.54 20.58
N GLY A 291 9.63 8.41 20.04
CA GLY A 291 10.43 7.24 19.69
C GLY A 291 10.76 6.30 20.86
N ALA A 292 10.32 6.59 22.09
CA ALA A 292 10.62 5.74 23.25
C ALA A 292 10.06 4.32 23.13
N ASN A 293 8.96 4.13 22.40
CA ASN A 293 8.29 2.83 22.27
C ASN A 293 8.62 2.08 20.96
N GLY A 294 9.63 2.55 20.21
CA GLY A 294 10.00 1.98 18.92
C GLY A 294 9.07 2.39 17.76
N PRO A 295 9.40 1.98 16.51
CA PRO A 295 8.71 2.46 15.30
C PRO A 295 7.47 1.64 14.90
N VAL A 296 7.20 0.51 15.57
CA VAL A 296 6.11 -0.41 15.20
C VAL A 296 4.84 -0.07 15.98
N CYS A 297 4.19 1.02 15.61
CA CYS A 297 3.03 1.54 16.34
C CYS A 297 1.86 0.54 16.41
N ARG A 298 1.72 -0.33 15.40
CA ARG A 298 0.63 -1.32 15.30
C ARG A 298 0.60 -2.37 16.41
N ASP A 299 1.71 -2.52 17.14
CA ASP A 299 1.76 -3.42 18.29
C ASP A 299 0.86 -2.92 19.44
N CYS A 300 0.60 -1.61 19.47
CA CYS A 300 -0.18 -0.95 20.53
C CYS A 300 -1.38 -0.15 20.01
N HIS A 301 -1.28 0.46 18.82
CA HIS A 301 -2.30 1.36 18.27
C HIS A 301 -2.95 0.78 17.02
N GLY A 302 -4.27 0.90 16.91
CA GLY A 302 -5.02 0.48 15.73
C GLY A 302 -5.26 1.61 14.73
N GLU A 303 -5.15 1.30 13.43
CA GLU A 303 -5.41 2.25 12.32
C GLU A 303 -6.88 2.71 12.24
N ALA A 304 -7.81 1.96 12.84
CA ALA A 304 -9.22 2.34 12.95
C ALA A 304 -9.50 3.25 14.17
N SER A 305 -8.79 3.05 15.28
CA SER A 305 -8.95 3.80 16.53
C SER A 305 -7.61 3.99 17.23
N TRP A 306 -6.90 5.07 16.88
CA TRP A 306 -5.57 5.34 17.41
C TRP A 306 -5.52 5.54 18.94
N LYS A 307 -6.58 6.16 19.50
CA LYS A 307 -6.68 6.44 20.93
C LYS A 307 -6.89 5.19 21.77
N THR A 308 -7.36 4.10 21.17
CA THR A 308 -7.55 2.83 21.85
C THR A 308 -6.24 2.05 21.79
N VAL A 309 -5.61 1.88 22.94
CA VAL A 309 -4.40 1.05 23.07
C VAL A 309 -4.81 -0.40 23.25
N SER A 310 -4.34 -1.29 22.38
CA SER A 310 -4.60 -2.74 22.45
C SER A 310 -3.64 -3.47 23.37
N PHE A 311 -2.44 -2.93 23.57
CA PHE A 311 -1.40 -3.53 24.40
C PHE A 311 -1.79 -3.53 25.88
N ASN A 312 -1.64 -4.68 26.53
CA ASN A 312 -1.97 -4.90 27.93
C ASN A 312 -0.82 -5.61 28.64
N HIS A 313 -0.20 -4.93 29.61
CA HIS A 313 0.93 -5.45 30.36
C HIS A 313 0.66 -6.80 31.07
N ASP A 314 -0.56 -7.01 31.56
CA ASP A 314 -0.94 -8.22 32.31
C ASP A 314 -1.10 -9.44 31.39
N LYS A 315 -1.36 -9.22 30.09
CA LYS A 315 -1.56 -10.28 29.10
C LYS A 315 -0.34 -10.49 28.21
N ASP A 316 0.28 -9.40 27.79
CA ASP A 316 1.32 -9.40 26.76
C ASP A 316 2.73 -9.46 27.34
N THR A 317 2.88 -9.34 28.66
CA THR A 317 4.18 -9.36 29.34
C THR A 317 4.17 -10.25 30.58
N LYS A 318 5.38 -10.50 31.12
CA LYS A 318 5.56 -11.21 32.40
C LYS A 318 5.49 -10.28 33.62
N PHE A 319 5.27 -8.99 33.43
CA PHE A 319 5.25 -7.99 34.48
C PHE A 319 3.85 -7.34 34.54
N PRO A 320 2.93 -7.89 35.34
CA PRO A 320 1.60 -7.33 35.51
C PRO A 320 1.67 -6.02 36.32
N LEU A 321 0.92 -5.01 35.89
CA LEU A 321 0.88 -3.72 36.58
C LEU A 321 -0.14 -3.79 37.72
N ARG A 322 0.35 -3.85 38.96
CA ARG A 322 -0.45 -4.00 40.17
C ARG A 322 -0.36 -2.76 41.06
N GLY A 323 -1.32 -2.60 41.98
CA GLY A 323 -1.34 -1.47 42.91
C GLY A 323 -1.20 -0.10 42.27
N GLY A 324 -0.27 0.69 42.82
CA GLY A 324 0.06 2.04 42.33
C GLY A 324 0.56 2.08 40.89
N HIS A 325 1.11 0.98 40.36
CA HIS A 325 1.65 0.91 39.01
C HIS A 325 0.57 0.78 37.93
N LYS A 326 -0.70 0.48 38.28
CA LYS A 326 -1.82 0.36 37.31
C LYS A 326 -2.06 1.62 36.47
N LYS A 327 -1.71 2.79 37.02
CA LYS A 327 -1.89 4.10 36.37
C LYS A 327 -0.57 4.67 35.81
N ALA A 328 0.53 3.94 35.89
CA ALA A 328 1.81 4.39 35.37
C ALA A 328 1.73 4.56 33.85
N ALA A 329 2.27 5.67 33.34
CA ALA A 329 2.43 5.86 31.91
C ALA A 329 3.61 5.02 31.41
N CYS A 330 3.58 4.57 30.15
CA CYS A 330 4.65 3.76 29.57
C CYS A 330 6.02 4.43 29.72
N ASN A 331 6.07 5.75 29.50
CA ASN A 331 7.30 6.55 29.55
C ASN A 331 7.83 6.74 30.97
N ASP A 332 7.08 6.40 32.01
CA ASP A 332 7.59 6.43 33.39
C ASP A 332 8.68 5.37 33.57
N CYS A 333 8.50 4.20 32.93
CA CYS A 333 9.45 3.10 32.94
C CYS A 333 10.30 3.04 31.65
N HIS A 334 9.68 3.14 30.48
CA HIS A 334 10.32 2.95 29.18
C HIS A 334 10.83 4.29 28.61
N LYS A 335 12.12 4.57 28.82
CA LYS A 335 12.79 5.74 28.22
C LYS A 335 13.37 5.45 26.83
N GLN A 336 13.45 4.18 26.45
CA GLN A 336 13.98 3.67 25.18
C GLN A 336 13.18 2.44 24.77
N ASP A 337 13.34 2.05 23.50
CA ASP A 337 12.62 0.95 22.87
C ASP A 337 12.69 -0.33 23.74
N PRO A 338 11.55 -0.82 24.26
CA PRO A 338 11.49 -2.01 25.11
C PRO A 338 12.00 -3.28 24.42
N LYS A 339 12.02 -3.32 23.07
CA LYS A 339 12.57 -4.45 22.31
C LYS A 339 14.10 -4.44 22.28
N LYS A 340 14.72 -3.28 22.53
CA LYS A 340 16.18 -3.12 22.56
C LYS A 340 16.73 -3.10 23.98
N VAL A 341 15.99 -2.51 24.91
CA VAL A 341 16.42 -2.36 26.31
C VAL A 341 15.43 -3.06 27.23
N ARG A 342 15.89 -4.14 27.87
CA ARG A 342 15.11 -4.85 28.88
C ARG A 342 15.36 -4.24 30.26
N LEU A 343 14.31 -3.71 30.87
CA LEU A 343 14.36 -3.21 32.24
C LEU A 343 14.45 -4.37 33.23
N GLN A 344 15.21 -4.15 34.30
CA GLN A 344 15.15 -5.01 35.49
C GLN A 344 13.85 -4.72 36.23
N ALA A 345 13.12 -5.77 36.61
CA ALA A 345 11.81 -5.66 37.22
C ALA A 345 11.89 -5.89 38.75
N THR A 346 12.88 -5.29 39.40
CA THR A 346 13.02 -5.33 40.86
C THR A 346 12.63 -3.97 41.46
N CYS A 347 12.15 -3.96 42.71
CA CYS A 347 11.78 -2.72 43.39
C CYS A 347 12.97 -1.75 43.44
N ALA A 348 14.14 -2.26 43.81
CA ALA A 348 15.37 -1.48 43.96
C ALA A 348 15.91 -0.93 42.64
N SER A 349 15.72 -1.61 41.50
CA SER A 349 16.21 -1.08 40.21
C SER A 349 15.50 0.20 39.78
N CYS A 350 14.26 0.42 40.25
CA CYS A 350 13.46 1.60 39.92
C CYS A 350 13.39 2.60 41.09
N HIS A 351 13.23 2.12 42.31
CA HIS A 351 13.01 2.94 43.51
C HIS A 351 14.22 3.03 44.44
N GLY A 352 15.37 2.47 44.09
CA GLY A 352 16.54 2.45 44.97
C GLY A 352 17.06 3.85 45.35
N GLN A 353 16.89 4.85 44.48
CA GLN A 353 17.23 6.24 44.82
C GLN A 353 16.24 6.87 45.81
N SER A 354 15.02 6.34 45.87
CA SER A 354 13.97 6.75 46.79
C SER A 354 13.97 5.94 48.08
N ASP A 355 14.93 5.02 48.28
CA ASP A 355 14.99 4.17 49.47
C ASP A 355 15.37 4.98 50.72
N PRO A 356 14.43 5.20 51.67
CA PRO A 356 14.73 5.94 52.90
C PRO A 356 15.73 5.18 53.80
N HIS A 357 15.87 3.86 53.62
CA HIS A 357 16.79 3.02 54.38
C HIS A 357 18.23 3.06 53.83
N LYS A 358 18.48 3.78 52.73
CA LYS A 358 19.81 3.95 52.12
C LYS A 358 20.52 2.61 51.83
N GLY A 359 19.76 1.58 51.44
CA GLY A 359 20.26 0.25 51.12
C GLY A 359 20.60 -0.64 52.32
N GLN A 360 20.36 -0.19 53.55
CA GLN A 360 20.76 -0.93 54.75
C GLN A 360 19.96 -2.22 54.97
N LEU A 361 18.71 -2.28 54.52
CA LEU A 361 17.82 -3.44 54.68
C LEU A 361 17.82 -4.40 53.46
N GLY A 362 18.73 -4.19 52.50
CA GLY A 362 18.81 -4.97 51.27
C GLY A 362 17.75 -4.58 50.24
N THR A 363 17.64 -5.38 49.16
CA THR A 363 16.81 -5.06 47.98
C THR A 363 15.49 -5.82 47.93
N ALA A 364 15.25 -6.73 48.88
CA ALA A 364 14.05 -7.55 48.97
C ALA A 364 12.89 -6.78 49.64
N CYS A 365 12.54 -5.62 49.12
CA CYS A 365 11.57 -4.71 49.75
C CYS A 365 10.21 -5.38 50.02
N ALA A 366 9.82 -6.37 49.19
CA ALA A 366 8.56 -7.11 49.30
C ALA A 366 8.46 -7.99 50.57
N SER A 367 9.55 -8.19 51.32
CA SER A 367 9.49 -8.86 52.63
C SER A 367 8.74 -8.02 53.66
N CYS A 368 8.82 -6.69 53.53
CA CYS A 368 8.26 -5.74 54.48
C CYS A 368 7.15 -4.89 53.86
N HIS A 369 7.31 -4.47 52.60
CA HIS A 369 6.39 -3.55 51.90
C HIS A 369 5.49 -4.28 50.90
N GLY A 370 4.24 -3.81 50.77
CA GLY A 370 3.28 -4.31 49.78
C GLY A 370 3.27 -3.50 48.48
N GLU A 371 3.00 -4.14 47.34
CA GLU A 371 2.89 -3.46 46.04
C GLU A 371 1.56 -2.73 45.83
N GLU A 372 0.50 -3.14 46.54
CA GLU A 372 -0.82 -2.50 46.49
C GLU A 372 -0.88 -1.25 47.38
N THR A 373 -0.26 -1.33 48.56
CA THR A 373 -0.19 -0.25 49.56
C THR A 373 1.18 -0.27 50.25
N TRP A 374 2.08 0.63 49.82
CA TRP A 374 3.50 0.59 50.21
C TRP A 374 3.74 0.81 51.72
N ALA A 375 2.97 1.72 52.33
CA ALA A 375 3.16 2.16 53.71
C ALA A 375 2.12 1.58 54.70
N ASP A 376 0.99 1.06 54.22
CA ASP A 376 -0.16 0.75 55.09
C ASP A 376 0.04 -0.51 55.93
N LYS A 377 0.89 -1.45 55.48
CA LYS A 377 1.16 -2.73 56.15
C LYS A 377 2.63 -3.11 56.03
N VAL A 378 3.49 -2.38 56.73
CA VAL A 378 4.89 -2.80 56.90
C VAL A 378 4.92 -4.03 57.83
N ARG A 379 5.46 -5.14 57.32
CA ARG A 379 5.55 -6.40 58.07
C ARG A 379 7.00 -6.67 58.43
N PHE A 380 7.34 -6.48 59.70
CA PHE A 380 8.62 -6.88 60.25
C PHE A 380 8.39 -7.61 61.57
N ASP A 381 9.13 -8.69 61.78
CA ASP A 381 9.00 -9.54 62.95
C ASP A 381 10.30 -9.48 63.76
N HIS A 382 10.22 -8.90 64.96
CA HIS A 382 11.36 -8.77 65.86
C HIS A 382 11.75 -10.08 66.54
N ASP A 383 10.89 -11.09 66.58
CA ASP A 383 11.19 -12.38 67.23
C ASP A 383 12.31 -13.14 66.51
N MET A 384 12.55 -12.81 65.24
CA MET A 384 13.65 -13.34 64.44
C MET A 384 14.89 -12.43 64.43
N SER A 385 14.90 -11.36 65.23
CA SER A 385 16.00 -10.40 65.31
C SER A 385 16.88 -10.63 66.55
N VAL A 386 17.99 -9.90 66.63
CA VAL A 386 18.88 -9.91 67.80
C VAL A 386 18.26 -9.26 69.04
N PHE A 387 17.15 -8.55 68.89
CA PHE A 387 16.41 -7.91 69.97
C PHE A 387 14.91 -8.25 69.85
N PRO A 388 14.48 -9.42 70.36
CA PRO A 388 13.06 -9.76 70.45
C PRO A 388 12.34 -8.77 71.37
N LEU A 389 11.19 -8.27 70.93
CA LEU A 389 10.39 -7.37 71.75
C LEU A 389 9.72 -8.18 72.86
N LEU A 390 10.15 -7.96 74.10
CA LEU A 390 9.61 -8.65 75.27
C LEU A 390 8.84 -7.69 76.18
N GLY A 391 7.72 -8.17 76.71
CA GLY A 391 6.92 -7.45 77.68
C GLY A 391 6.32 -6.16 77.14
N LEU A 392 6.55 -5.05 77.85
CA LEU A 392 5.98 -3.75 77.48
C LEU A 392 6.52 -3.21 76.15
N HIS A 393 7.67 -3.71 75.68
CA HIS A 393 8.25 -3.30 74.39
C HIS A 393 7.47 -3.82 73.18
N VAL A 394 6.62 -4.85 73.32
CA VAL A 394 5.81 -5.41 72.21
C VAL A 394 4.85 -4.38 71.63
N GLY A 395 4.35 -3.45 72.45
CA GLY A 395 3.43 -2.40 72.03
C GLY A 395 4.10 -1.10 71.57
N ALA A 396 5.44 -1.03 71.58
CA ALA A 396 6.15 0.19 71.23
C ALA A 396 6.10 0.44 69.71
N PRO A 397 5.83 1.67 69.26
CA PRO A 397 5.96 2.02 67.85
C PRO A 397 7.43 1.99 67.42
N CYS A 398 7.69 1.72 66.14
CA CYS A 398 9.04 1.60 65.58
C CYS A 398 9.93 2.80 65.91
N GLU A 399 9.37 4.02 65.83
CA GLU A 399 10.07 5.29 66.02
C GLU A 399 10.51 5.52 67.48
N ALA A 400 9.94 4.78 68.44
CA ALA A 400 10.38 4.84 69.84
C ALA A 400 11.78 4.25 70.02
N CYS A 401 12.18 3.30 69.15
CA CYS A 401 13.48 2.64 69.20
C CYS A 401 14.38 3.06 68.04
N HIS A 402 13.80 3.23 66.85
CA HIS A 402 14.53 3.57 65.62
C HIS A 402 14.40 5.06 65.31
N MET A 403 15.39 5.82 65.79
CA MET A 403 15.46 7.28 65.59
C MET A 403 15.76 7.68 64.15
N THR A 404 16.27 6.73 63.35
CA THR A 404 16.59 6.92 61.93
C THR A 404 15.88 5.86 61.09
N ALA A 405 15.56 6.22 59.85
CA ALA A 405 15.02 5.29 58.86
C ALA A 405 16.04 4.23 58.39
N ALA A 406 17.24 4.19 58.96
CA ALA A 406 18.24 3.15 58.69
C ALA A 406 17.94 1.85 59.46
N PHE A 407 17.21 1.93 60.59
CA PHE A 407 16.78 0.82 61.45
C PHE A 407 17.89 -0.07 62.04
N LYS A 408 19.12 -0.05 61.53
CA LYS A 408 20.27 -0.81 62.08
C LYS A 408 21.06 -0.08 63.16
N ASP A 409 20.77 1.21 63.37
CA ASP A 409 21.54 2.07 64.27
C ASP A 409 21.10 1.96 65.73
N ALA A 410 19.97 1.31 66.02
CA ALA A 410 19.44 1.19 67.37
C ALA A 410 20.27 0.20 68.19
N GLY A 411 20.75 0.66 69.35
CA GLY A 411 21.42 -0.20 70.33
C GLY A 411 20.46 -1.21 70.97
N ALA A 412 20.98 -2.36 71.36
CA ALA A 412 20.22 -3.45 71.98
C ALA A 412 20.36 -3.48 73.52
N GLY A 413 21.19 -2.61 74.10
CA GLY A 413 21.39 -2.51 75.53
C GLY A 413 20.30 -1.68 76.21
N CYS A 414 19.98 -2.01 77.47
CA CYS A 414 18.99 -1.25 78.25
C CYS A 414 19.37 0.23 78.37
N THR A 415 20.66 0.51 78.52
CA THR A 415 21.22 1.86 78.66
C THR A 415 21.29 2.63 77.34
N ASP A 416 21.20 1.98 76.18
CA ASP A 416 21.17 2.71 74.90
C ASP A 416 19.91 3.57 74.77
N CYS A 417 18.83 3.19 75.44
CA CYS A 417 17.55 3.91 75.43
C CYS A 417 17.21 4.51 76.81
N HIS A 418 17.41 3.77 77.90
CA HIS A 418 16.93 4.17 79.24
C HIS A 418 17.99 4.84 80.12
N LEU A 419 19.13 5.28 79.58
CA LEU A 419 20.18 5.92 80.39
C LEU A 419 19.66 7.17 81.12
N ALA A 420 18.82 7.98 80.48
CA ALA A 420 18.23 9.17 81.08
C ALA A 420 17.18 8.85 82.16
N GLU A 421 16.62 7.64 82.13
CA GLU A 421 15.57 7.17 83.04
C GLU A 421 16.16 6.38 84.22
N ASP A 422 17.47 6.15 84.25
CA ASP A 422 18.11 5.41 85.33
C ASP A 422 18.05 6.17 86.66
N ALA A 423 17.15 5.71 87.54
CA ALA A 423 17.00 6.21 88.90
C ALA A 423 18.29 6.11 89.73
N HIS A 424 19.21 5.21 89.36
CA HIS A 424 20.47 4.97 90.06
C HIS A 424 21.63 5.84 89.54
N LYS A 425 21.41 6.61 88.47
CA LYS A 425 22.41 7.53 87.88
C LYS A 425 23.76 6.83 87.57
N GLY A 426 23.69 5.60 87.07
CA GLY A 426 24.85 4.79 86.68
C GLY A 426 25.57 4.09 87.82
N ALA A 427 25.10 4.20 89.08
CA ALA A 427 25.78 3.61 90.23
C ALA A 427 25.80 2.07 90.22
N LEU A 428 24.83 1.42 89.57
CA LEU A 428 24.66 -0.04 89.56
C LEU A 428 25.16 -0.74 88.29
N GLY A 429 25.75 0.00 87.36
CA GLY A 429 26.21 -0.54 86.08
C GLY A 429 25.07 -0.83 85.08
N PRO A 430 25.40 -1.28 83.85
CA PRO A 430 24.45 -1.38 82.74
C PRO A 430 23.61 -2.66 82.71
N ALA A 431 23.86 -3.63 83.61
CA ALA A 431 23.21 -4.93 83.62
C ALA A 431 21.83 -4.89 84.32
N CYS A 432 20.93 -4.02 83.83
CA CYS A 432 19.63 -3.75 84.44
C CYS A 432 18.77 -5.02 84.61
N ALA A 433 18.88 -5.97 83.69
CA ALA A 433 18.10 -7.21 83.66
C ALA A 433 18.36 -8.16 84.84
N ASN A 434 19.44 -7.94 85.61
CA ASN A 434 19.71 -8.71 86.84
C ASN A 434 18.71 -8.37 87.94
N CYS A 435 18.21 -7.12 87.96
CA CYS A 435 17.32 -6.64 89.02
C CYS A 435 15.91 -6.33 88.48
N HIS A 436 15.82 -5.81 87.25
CA HIS A 436 14.59 -5.32 86.64
C HIS A 436 14.07 -6.23 85.53
N ASN A 437 12.75 -6.25 85.35
CA ASN A 437 12.09 -7.08 84.35
C ASN A 437 11.52 -6.20 83.21
N PRO A 438 11.67 -6.59 81.93
CA PRO A 438 11.06 -5.89 80.79
C PRO A 438 9.51 -5.82 80.82
N ASN A 439 8.85 -6.66 81.63
CA ASN A 439 7.41 -6.58 81.89
C ASN A 439 7.04 -5.46 82.90
N GLY A 440 8.01 -4.90 83.61
CA GLY A 440 7.80 -3.81 84.56
C GLY A 440 9.00 -3.62 85.50
N TRP A 441 9.43 -2.37 85.66
CA TRP A 441 10.58 -1.97 86.49
C TRP A 441 10.42 -2.32 87.98
N THR A 442 9.17 -2.40 88.47
CA THR A 442 8.84 -2.71 89.87
C THR A 442 8.84 -4.22 90.16
N PHE A 443 8.92 -5.07 89.14
CA PHE A 443 9.08 -6.51 89.33
C PHE A 443 10.55 -6.81 89.62
N TRP A 444 10.94 -6.56 90.86
CA TRP A 444 12.29 -6.80 91.37
C TRP A 444 12.53 -8.31 91.50
N ARG A 445 13.62 -8.81 90.90
CA ARG A 445 14.02 -10.23 90.91
C ARG A 445 15.29 -10.57 91.71
N PHE A 446 15.92 -9.61 92.36
CA PHE A 446 17.24 -9.75 92.98
C PHE A 446 17.13 -9.74 94.51
N ASP A 447 17.67 -10.77 95.16
CA ASP A 447 17.68 -10.90 96.62
C ASP A 447 19.11 -10.96 97.17
N HIS A 448 19.47 -9.99 98.03
CA HIS A 448 20.83 -9.90 98.60
C HIS A 448 21.22 -11.11 99.45
N GLY A 449 20.27 -11.78 100.11
CA GLY A 449 20.53 -12.89 101.01
C GLY A 449 20.83 -14.22 100.30
N SER A 450 20.32 -14.39 99.09
CA SER A 450 20.53 -15.59 98.27
C SER A 450 21.53 -15.38 97.13
N GLU A 451 21.73 -14.14 96.68
CA GLU A 451 22.58 -13.83 95.52
C GLU A 451 23.88 -13.10 95.88
N THR A 452 24.09 -12.70 97.14
CA THR A 452 25.34 -12.06 97.58
C THR A 452 25.84 -12.59 98.93
N ASP A 453 27.11 -12.34 99.24
CA ASP A 453 27.71 -12.67 100.54
C ASP A 453 27.28 -11.73 101.69
N PHE A 454 26.39 -10.76 101.42
CA PHE A 454 25.91 -9.81 102.40
C PHE A 454 24.37 -9.77 102.44
N ALA A 455 23.80 -10.49 103.41
CA ALA A 455 22.37 -10.46 103.67
C ALA A 455 21.97 -9.15 104.36
N LEU A 456 20.98 -8.45 103.82
CA LEU A 456 20.41 -7.25 104.44
C LEU A 456 19.60 -7.66 105.68
N GLN A 457 20.19 -7.45 106.86
CA GLN A 457 19.58 -7.79 108.16
C GLN A 457 19.65 -6.61 109.12
N GLY A 458 18.68 -6.53 110.02
CA GLY A 458 18.63 -5.53 111.09
C GLY A 458 18.51 -4.11 110.54
N GLY A 459 19.46 -3.23 110.88
CA GLY A 459 19.45 -1.84 110.44
C GLY A 459 19.60 -1.65 108.91
N HIS A 460 19.91 -2.72 108.17
CA HIS A 460 20.16 -2.69 106.74
C HIS A 460 18.99 -3.17 105.87
N GLU A 461 17.91 -3.72 106.45
CA GLU A 461 16.80 -4.38 105.72
C GLU A 461 16.00 -3.43 104.80
N ASN A 462 15.88 -2.16 105.18
CA ASN A 462 15.05 -1.17 104.46
C ASN A 462 15.88 -0.01 103.90
N LEU A 463 17.19 -0.22 103.73
CA LEU A 463 18.04 0.81 103.15
C LEU A 463 17.88 0.83 101.63
N ALA A 464 17.74 2.03 101.07
CA ALA A 464 17.84 2.21 99.63
C ALA A 464 19.24 1.81 99.14
N CYS A 465 19.34 1.21 97.96
CA CYS A 465 20.59 0.68 97.41
C CYS A 465 21.72 1.72 97.44
N GLY A 466 21.41 3.00 97.15
CA GLY A 466 22.36 4.11 97.16
C GLY A 466 22.96 4.47 98.52
N ALA A 467 22.41 3.96 99.63
CA ALA A 467 23.02 4.09 100.95
C ALA A 467 24.38 3.37 101.01
N CYS A 468 24.47 2.21 100.34
CA CYS A 468 25.66 1.38 100.26
C CYS A 468 26.39 1.53 98.91
N HIS A 469 25.64 1.51 97.79
CA HIS A 469 26.17 1.57 96.43
C HIS A 469 26.17 3.00 95.87
N ARG A 470 27.18 3.76 96.26
CA ARG A 470 27.34 5.17 95.85
C ARG A 470 27.93 5.28 94.44
N PRO A 471 27.61 6.35 93.68
CA PRO A 471 28.21 6.60 92.37
C PRO A 471 29.74 6.55 92.42
N GLY A 472 30.35 5.83 91.48
CA GLY A 472 31.81 5.64 91.41
C GLY A 472 32.36 4.42 92.18
N THR A 473 31.52 3.72 92.94
CA THR A 473 31.87 2.40 93.51
C THR A 473 31.52 1.28 92.53
N GLN A 474 32.24 0.15 92.56
CA GLN A 474 31.82 -1.07 91.86
C GLN A 474 30.93 -1.88 92.83
N PRO A 475 29.60 -1.95 92.62
CA PRO A 475 28.68 -2.60 93.56
C PRO A 475 29.12 -4.02 93.93
N GLN A 476 29.55 -4.78 92.92
CA GLN A 476 30.03 -6.15 93.03
C GLN A 476 31.39 -6.32 93.74
N LYS A 477 32.07 -5.23 94.10
CA LYS A 477 33.37 -5.26 94.82
C LYS A 477 33.37 -4.41 96.09
N LEU A 478 32.20 -4.04 96.60
CA LEU A 478 32.13 -3.25 97.82
C LEU A 478 32.64 -4.08 99.01
N ALA A 479 33.53 -3.51 99.81
CA ALA A 479 34.02 -4.17 101.01
C ALA A 479 32.88 -4.25 102.06
N VAL A 480 32.59 -5.47 102.53
CA VAL A 480 31.45 -5.76 103.43
C VAL A 480 31.79 -5.71 104.91
N ALA A 481 33.06 -5.45 105.27
CA ALA A 481 33.44 -5.29 106.67
C ALA A 481 32.85 -4.00 107.25
N CYS A 482 32.29 -4.06 108.47
CA CYS A 482 31.56 -2.96 109.10
C CYS A 482 32.30 -1.61 109.04
N ILE A 483 33.61 -1.62 109.33
CA ILE A 483 34.44 -0.41 109.33
C ILE A 483 34.54 0.26 107.95
N SER A 484 34.40 -0.50 106.85
CA SER A 484 34.52 0.03 105.49
C SER A 484 33.40 1.02 105.17
N CYS A 485 32.25 0.88 105.83
CA CYS A 485 31.09 1.75 105.67
C CYS A 485 30.91 2.70 106.88
N HIS A 486 31.29 2.25 108.07
CA HIS A 486 31.06 2.95 109.35
C HIS A 486 32.33 3.54 109.98
N ALA A 487 33.39 3.79 109.21
CA ALA A 487 34.62 4.40 109.72
C ALA A 487 34.38 5.74 110.42
N VAL A 488 33.45 6.55 109.92
CA VAL A 488 33.08 7.85 110.51
C VAL A 488 32.25 7.70 111.79
N ASP A 489 31.62 6.55 111.99
CA ASP A 489 30.80 6.25 113.17
C ASP A 489 31.63 5.62 114.30
N ASP A 490 32.90 5.25 114.03
CA ASP A 490 33.79 4.65 115.03
C ASP A 490 34.33 5.69 116.02
N ILE A 491 33.60 5.85 117.13
CA ILE A 491 34.01 6.68 118.27
C ILE A 491 35.31 6.22 118.94
N HIS A 492 35.78 5.00 118.68
CA HIS A 492 37.00 4.47 119.26
C HIS A 492 38.25 4.84 118.47
N ASN A 493 38.11 5.50 117.31
CA ASN A 493 39.20 5.94 116.45
C ASN A 493 40.17 4.78 116.10
N GLY A 494 39.63 3.61 115.75
CA GLY A 494 40.38 2.44 115.29
C GLY A 494 41.05 1.61 116.40
N ARG A 495 40.90 1.96 117.68
CA ARG A 495 41.60 1.28 118.80
C ARG A 495 41.28 -0.20 118.97
N PHE A 496 40.14 -0.68 118.47
CA PHE A 496 39.69 -2.08 118.63
C PHE A 496 39.71 -2.90 117.33
N GLY A 497 40.28 -2.36 116.25
CA GLY A 497 40.36 -3.02 114.93
C GLY A 497 39.03 -3.04 114.16
N ALA A 498 39.03 -3.70 112.99
CA ALA A 498 37.95 -3.64 112.00
C ALA A 498 36.72 -4.54 112.29
N ARG A 499 36.80 -5.41 113.31
CA ARG A 499 35.79 -6.44 113.60
C ARG A 499 34.75 -5.96 114.62
N CYS A 500 33.99 -4.96 114.22
CA CYS A 500 32.97 -4.30 115.05
C CYS A 500 31.87 -5.28 115.51
N GLU A 501 31.58 -6.31 114.70
CA GLU A 501 30.54 -7.32 114.94
C GLU A 501 30.78 -8.18 116.20
N ARG A 502 32.01 -8.19 116.73
CA ARG A 502 32.34 -8.91 117.97
C ARG A 502 31.70 -8.28 119.20
N CYS A 503 31.46 -6.97 119.17
CA CYS A 503 30.97 -6.19 120.30
C CYS A 503 29.64 -5.49 120.00
N HIS A 504 29.36 -5.20 118.73
CA HIS A 504 28.16 -4.47 118.30
C HIS A 504 27.25 -5.37 117.45
N GLY A 505 25.93 -5.21 117.62
CA GLY A 505 24.94 -5.91 116.81
C GLY A 505 24.61 -5.19 115.50
N VAL A 506 24.15 -5.93 114.50
CA VAL A 506 23.78 -5.42 113.16
C VAL A 506 22.54 -4.51 113.16
N ASP A 507 21.73 -4.54 114.23
CA ASP A 507 20.56 -3.69 114.38
C ASP A 507 20.91 -2.25 114.78
N ASN A 508 21.91 -2.08 115.65
CA ASN A 508 22.28 -0.79 116.23
C ASN A 508 23.62 -0.84 116.98
N PHE A 509 24.59 -0.01 116.58
CA PHE A 509 25.90 0.12 117.26
C PHE A 509 25.83 0.54 118.73
N LYS A 510 24.76 1.22 119.17
CA LYS A 510 24.56 1.62 120.57
C LYS A 510 24.26 0.42 121.49
N LYS A 511 23.85 -0.72 120.94
CA LYS A 511 23.59 -1.95 121.70
C LYS A 511 24.87 -2.80 121.70
N VAL A 512 25.68 -2.65 122.74
CA VAL A 512 26.89 -3.46 122.93
C VAL A 512 26.52 -4.83 123.48
N ARG A 513 26.95 -5.88 122.79
CA ARG A 513 26.86 -7.28 123.24
C ARG A 513 28.28 -7.82 123.40
N ILE A 514 28.83 -7.71 124.61
CA ILE A 514 30.11 -8.33 124.94
C ILE A 514 29.84 -9.80 125.22
N LYS A 515 30.05 -10.67 124.22
CA LYS A 515 30.18 -12.10 124.50
C LYS A 515 31.51 -12.30 125.24
N ARG A 516 31.44 -12.78 126.47
CA ARG A 516 32.62 -13.26 127.21
C ARG A 516 33.24 -14.46 126.49
#